data_AF-A0A2N2E9U4-F1
#
_entry.id   AF-A0A2N2E9U4-F1
#
_cell.length_a   1.000
_cell.length_b   1.000
_cell.length_c   1.000
_cell.angle_alpha   90.00
_cell.angle_beta   90.00
_cell.angle_gamma   90.00
#
_symmetry.space_group_name_H-M   'P 1'
#
loop_
_entity.id
_entity.type
_entity.pdbx_description
1 polymer ?
#
loop_
_entity_poly.entity_id
_entity_poly.type
_entity_poly.pdbx_seq_one_letter_code
_entity_poly.pdbx_strand_id
1 'polypeptide(L)'
;MGATGQDIGSGRNNTQTIVLNCSESGAAKKTDEYTDGFYTDWFLVSSKEALEFRKYRAQISYVRNYLWTSTEYSSDGAYTLRMDNSSLSNYGKINSLNFRPIRAIKYNKGIPTINIPSISNVTGNEATVSADITSQGASSVAERGFVWGLNPNPTINNSKLVVGSGSGEFSGQITGLNSITKYYVRAYAINNIMVQISIQEEALF
;
A
#
# COMPACT_ATOMS: atom_id res chain seq x y z
N MET A 1 19.32 16.22 -19.15
CA MET A 1 17.96 16.12 -18.56
C MET A 1 17.98 15.10 -17.44
N GLY A 2 17.23 15.35 -16.37
CA GLY A 2 17.25 14.59 -15.12
C GLY A 2 16.14 15.06 -14.18
N ALA A 3 16.04 14.45 -13.01
CA ALA A 3 15.12 14.86 -11.97
C ALA A 3 15.88 15.05 -10.65
N THR A 4 15.56 16.10 -9.91
CA THR A 4 16.35 16.52 -8.73
C THR A 4 15.79 15.99 -7.40
N GLY A 5 14.62 15.33 -7.41
CA GLY A 5 14.01 14.75 -6.21
C GLY A 5 14.95 13.74 -5.55
N GLN A 6 15.29 13.97 -4.28
CA GLN A 6 16.21 13.10 -3.54
C GLN A 6 15.51 12.29 -2.45
N ASP A 7 14.31 12.70 -2.05
CA ASP A 7 13.64 12.16 -0.87
C ASP A 7 13.16 10.72 -1.06
N ILE A 8 12.88 10.07 0.08
CA ILE A 8 12.19 8.79 0.08
C ILE A 8 10.79 9.00 -0.52
N GLY A 9 10.44 8.21 -1.54
CA GLY A 9 9.21 8.33 -2.32
C GLY A 9 9.39 9.10 -3.64
N SER A 10 10.52 9.78 -3.87
CA SER A 10 10.71 10.59 -5.08
C SER A 10 11.07 9.79 -6.34
N GLY A 11 11.59 8.56 -6.20
CA GLY A 11 12.18 7.83 -7.34
C GLY A 11 11.19 7.55 -8.47
N ARG A 12 9.93 7.26 -8.14
CA ARG A 12 8.87 7.01 -9.14
C ARG A 12 8.59 8.27 -9.97
N ASN A 13 8.35 9.40 -9.32
CA ASN A 13 8.08 10.66 -9.99
C ASN A 13 9.29 11.14 -10.82
N ASN A 14 10.51 10.94 -10.30
CA ASN A 14 11.73 11.21 -11.04
C ASN A 14 11.83 10.37 -12.31
N THR A 15 11.58 9.06 -12.21
CA THR A 15 11.63 8.13 -13.35
C THR A 15 10.66 8.58 -14.44
N GLN A 16 9.41 8.88 -14.08
CA GLN A 16 8.40 9.40 -15.01
C GLN A 16 8.83 10.72 -15.66
N THR A 17 9.37 11.65 -14.88
CA THR A 17 9.88 12.94 -15.39
C THR A 17 11.01 12.72 -16.39
N ILE A 18 11.94 11.81 -16.09
CA ILE A 18 13.06 11.49 -16.99
C ILE A 18 12.54 10.85 -18.27
N VAL A 19 11.62 9.89 -18.19
CA VAL A 19 11.05 9.20 -19.36
C VAL A 19 10.29 10.17 -20.27
N LEU A 20 9.53 11.09 -19.70
CA LEU A 20 8.78 12.09 -20.46
C LEU A 20 9.68 13.09 -21.20
N ASN A 21 10.83 13.43 -20.61
CA ASN A 21 11.70 14.47 -21.14
C ASN A 21 12.91 13.93 -21.91
N CYS A 22 13.33 12.67 -21.70
CA CYS A 22 14.52 12.08 -22.34
C CYS A 22 14.14 10.95 -23.32
N SER A 23 14.40 11.16 -24.61
CA SER A 23 14.16 10.16 -25.67
C SER A 23 15.20 9.02 -25.71
N GLU A 24 16.43 9.28 -25.26
CA GLU A 24 17.53 8.31 -25.28
C GLU A 24 17.53 7.37 -24.06
N SER A 25 17.76 6.09 -24.34
CA SER A 25 17.51 4.90 -23.52
C SER A 25 18.45 4.74 -22.31
N GLY A 26 18.43 5.73 -21.42
CA GLY A 26 19.08 5.68 -20.11
C GLY A 26 18.43 4.67 -19.15
N ALA A 27 18.98 4.58 -17.94
CA ALA A 27 18.52 3.64 -16.90
C ALA A 27 17.05 3.81 -16.52
N ALA A 28 16.52 5.04 -16.49
CA ALA A 28 15.13 5.32 -16.13
C ALA A 28 14.14 4.71 -17.14
N LYS A 29 14.37 4.91 -18.44
CA LYS A 29 13.50 4.37 -19.50
C LYS A 29 13.51 2.85 -19.53
N LYS A 30 14.69 2.24 -19.46
CA LYS A 30 14.81 0.77 -19.36
C LYS A 30 14.14 0.20 -18.11
N THR A 31 14.05 0.99 -17.04
CA THR A 31 13.36 0.58 -15.82
C THR A 31 11.85 0.70 -15.95
N ASP A 32 11.36 1.77 -16.58
CA ASP A 32 9.92 2.00 -16.83
C ASP A 32 9.33 0.98 -17.83
N GLU A 33 10.13 0.54 -18.80
CA GLU A 33 9.77 -0.48 -19.78
C GLU A 33 9.96 -1.93 -19.26
N TYR A 34 10.58 -2.10 -18.08
CA TYR A 34 10.86 -3.42 -17.53
C TYR A 34 9.57 -4.10 -17.04
N THR A 35 9.44 -5.39 -17.34
CA THR A 35 8.34 -6.23 -16.87
C THR A 35 8.86 -7.52 -16.24
N ASP A 36 8.17 -7.96 -15.19
CA ASP A 36 8.40 -9.25 -14.54
C ASP A 36 7.05 -9.85 -14.18
N GLY A 37 6.62 -10.85 -14.96
CA GLY A 37 5.25 -11.35 -14.93
C GLY A 37 4.22 -10.26 -15.27
N PHE A 38 3.26 -10.04 -14.38
CA PHE A 38 2.19 -9.03 -14.53
C PHE A 38 2.57 -7.66 -13.96
N TYR A 39 3.78 -7.48 -13.42
CA TYR A 39 4.19 -6.23 -12.78
C TYR A 39 4.88 -5.30 -13.77
N THR A 40 4.34 -4.08 -13.90
CA THR A 40 4.78 -3.03 -14.83
C THR A 40 5.10 -1.71 -14.13
N ASP A 41 5.03 -1.66 -12.80
CA ASP A 41 5.15 -0.42 -12.02
C ASP A 41 6.56 -0.23 -11.41
N TRP A 42 7.57 -0.63 -12.17
CA TRP A 42 8.97 -0.54 -11.81
C TRP A 42 9.49 0.89 -11.98
N PHE A 43 10.40 1.32 -11.10
CA PHE A 43 11.01 2.65 -11.18
C PHE A 43 12.46 2.63 -10.71
N LEU A 44 13.20 3.65 -11.13
CA LEU A 44 14.57 3.89 -10.69
C LEU A 44 14.55 4.72 -9.41
N VAL A 45 15.10 4.16 -8.33
CA VAL A 45 15.09 4.78 -7.00
C VAL A 45 15.83 6.12 -6.96
N SER A 46 15.38 7.04 -6.10
CA SER A 46 16.12 8.25 -5.75
C SER A 46 17.40 7.90 -4.98
N SER A 47 18.30 8.86 -4.85
CA SER A 47 19.55 8.69 -4.10
C SER A 47 19.34 8.31 -2.62
N LYS A 48 18.35 8.87 -1.91
CA LYS A 48 18.05 8.45 -0.52
C LYS A 48 17.33 7.10 -0.45
N GLU A 49 16.43 6.80 -1.40
CA GLU A 49 15.84 5.46 -1.51
C GLU A 49 16.91 4.39 -1.76
N ALA A 50 17.92 4.71 -2.58
CA ALA A 50 19.06 3.83 -2.85
C ALA A 50 19.86 3.56 -1.56
N LEU A 51 20.15 4.59 -0.75
CA LEU A 51 20.80 4.42 0.56
C LEU A 51 19.96 3.59 1.54
N GLU A 52 18.64 3.73 1.52
CA GLU A 52 17.74 2.90 2.35
C GLU A 52 17.73 1.45 1.88
N PHE A 53 17.57 1.23 0.58
CA PHE A 53 17.61 -0.09 -0.05
C PHE A 53 18.89 -0.84 0.28
N ARG A 54 20.02 -0.12 0.31
CA ARG A 54 21.34 -0.66 0.67
C ARG A 54 21.38 -1.28 2.07
N LYS A 55 20.61 -0.79 3.05
CA LYS A 55 20.62 -1.35 4.41
C LYS A 55 20.24 -2.83 4.42
N TYR A 56 19.43 -3.25 3.45
CA TYR A 56 18.97 -4.63 3.28
C TYR A 56 19.89 -5.47 2.39
N ARG A 57 21.07 -4.98 1.97
CA ARG A 57 22.02 -5.67 1.08
C ARG A 57 22.41 -7.09 1.51
N ALA A 58 22.30 -7.43 2.80
CA ALA A 58 22.60 -8.78 3.29
C ALA A 58 21.50 -9.80 2.93
N GLN A 59 20.28 -9.33 2.66
CA GLN A 59 19.11 -10.15 2.32
C GLN A 59 18.88 -10.25 0.81
N ILE A 60 19.62 -9.48 0.01
CA ILE A 60 19.51 -9.44 -1.44
C ILE A 60 20.85 -9.81 -2.04
N SER A 61 20.84 -10.69 -3.04
CA SER A 61 22.03 -10.86 -3.88
C SER A 61 22.38 -9.51 -4.51
N TYR A 62 23.64 -9.11 -4.43
CA TYR A 62 24.15 -7.89 -5.04
C TYR A 62 25.51 -8.13 -5.68
N VAL A 63 25.76 -7.42 -6.78
CA VAL A 63 27.07 -7.36 -7.43
C VAL A 63 27.79 -6.12 -6.92
N ARG A 64 29.10 -6.20 -6.70
CA ARG A 64 29.96 -5.08 -6.28
C ARG A 64 30.14 -4.06 -7.42
N ASN A 65 29.08 -3.33 -7.76
CA ASN A 65 29.06 -2.36 -8.84
C ASN A 65 28.29 -1.09 -8.43
N TYR A 66 28.48 -0.03 -9.22
CA TYR A 66 27.69 1.20 -9.14
C TYR A 66 26.34 1.01 -9.82
N LEU A 67 25.29 1.42 -9.12
CA LEU A 67 23.91 1.45 -9.60
C LEU A 67 23.49 2.89 -9.85
N TRP A 68 22.96 3.17 -11.03
CA TRP A 68 22.29 4.44 -11.31
C TRP A 68 21.12 4.67 -10.35
N THR A 69 20.93 5.93 -9.97
CA THR A 69 19.72 6.41 -9.29
C THR A 69 19.01 7.39 -10.23
N SER A 70 17.76 7.72 -9.92
CA SER A 70 16.98 8.71 -10.68
C SER A 70 17.30 10.16 -10.27
N THR A 71 18.18 10.37 -9.30
CA THR A 71 18.55 11.71 -8.83
C THR A 71 19.69 12.29 -9.66
N GLU A 72 19.43 13.44 -10.28
CA GLU A 72 20.40 14.25 -10.98
C GLU A 72 21.40 14.89 -10.00
N TYR A 73 22.69 14.86 -10.36
CA TYR A 73 23.77 15.56 -9.65
C TYR A 73 24.08 16.89 -10.34
N SER A 74 24.13 16.86 -11.67
CA SER A 74 24.40 18.00 -12.56
C SER A 74 23.71 17.78 -13.90
N SER A 75 23.75 18.76 -14.80
CA SER A 75 23.17 18.64 -16.15
C SER A 75 23.70 17.40 -16.90
N ASP A 76 24.97 17.05 -16.69
CA ASP A 76 25.70 15.94 -17.29
C ASP A 76 25.91 14.73 -16.36
N GLY A 77 25.54 14.80 -15.08
CA GLY A 77 25.85 13.77 -14.08
C GLY A 77 24.65 13.35 -13.24
N ALA A 78 24.67 12.11 -12.74
CA ALA A 78 23.67 11.58 -11.82
C ALA A 78 24.31 10.84 -10.65
N TYR A 79 23.59 10.75 -9.54
CA TYR A 79 24.05 10.00 -8.38
C TYR A 79 24.01 8.50 -8.66
N THR A 80 25.00 7.80 -8.12
CA THR A 80 25.12 6.34 -8.14
C THR A 80 25.29 5.80 -6.73
N LEU A 81 24.79 4.59 -6.50
CA LEU A 81 24.96 3.85 -5.26
C LEU A 81 25.97 2.72 -5.46
N ARG A 82 26.91 2.57 -4.54
CA ARG A 82 27.71 1.35 -4.42
C ARG A 82 27.08 0.39 -3.40
N MET A 83 26.88 -0.87 -3.78
CA MET A 83 26.22 -1.87 -2.91
C MET A 83 27.14 -2.50 -1.87
N ASP A 84 28.44 -2.20 -1.85
CA ASP A 84 29.42 -2.63 -0.83
C ASP A 84 29.76 -1.54 0.21
N ASN A 85 29.71 -0.24 -0.11
CA ASN A 85 29.92 0.87 0.83
C ASN A 85 28.68 1.80 0.98
N SER A 86 28.56 2.53 2.10
CA SER A 86 27.40 3.39 2.39
C SER A 86 27.45 4.77 1.74
N SER A 87 28.20 4.91 0.64
CA SER A 87 28.47 6.20 0.03
C SER A 87 27.76 6.31 -1.31
N LEU A 88 27.15 7.46 -1.52
CA LEU A 88 26.78 7.89 -2.87
C LEU A 88 28.04 8.31 -3.62
N SER A 89 28.05 8.07 -4.91
CA SER A 89 29.02 8.61 -5.86
C SER A 89 28.27 9.37 -6.96
N ASN A 90 28.98 10.06 -7.83
CA ASN A 90 28.38 10.67 -9.01
C ASN A 90 29.21 10.27 -10.25
N TYR A 91 28.51 10.06 -11.36
CA TYR A 91 29.13 9.73 -12.64
C TYR A 91 28.44 10.50 -13.76
N GLY A 92 29.19 10.78 -14.82
CA GLY A 92 28.63 11.37 -16.04
C GLY A 92 27.61 10.42 -16.69
N LYS A 93 26.49 10.97 -17.17
CA LYS A 93 25.36 10.24 -17.77
C LYS A 93 25.74 9.47 -19.04
N ILE A 94 26.90 9.79 -19.63
CA ILE A 94 27.48 9.07 -20.77
C ILE A 94 28.05 7.68 -20.39
N ASN A 95 28.22 7.41 -19.09
CA ASN A 95 28.82 6.15 -18.63
C ASN A 95 27.81 5.01 -18.61
N SER A 96 28.23 3.83 -19.07
CA SER A 96 27.45 2.59 -18.99
C SER A 96 27.62 1.94 -17.61
N LEU A 97 26.75 2.32 -16.67
CA LEU A 97 26.67 1.68 -15.34
C LEU A 97 25.40 0.83 -15.20
N ASN A 98 25.40 -0.02 -14.19
CA ASN A 98 24.26 -0.89 -13.89
C ASN A 98 23.10 -0.08 -13.30
N PHE A 99 21.91 -0.65 -13.34
CA PHE A 99 20.74 -0.13 -12.64
C PHE A 99 19.92 -1.31 -12.13
N ARG A 100 19.02 -1.05 -11.19
CA ARG A 100 18.13 -2.08 -10.65
C ARG A 100 16.71 -1.53 -10.64
N PRO A 101 15.80 -2.07 -11.47
CA PRO A 101 14.37 -1.81 -11.34
C PRO A 101 13.90 -2.16 -9.93
N ILE A 102 13.24 -1.22 -9.26
CA ILE A 102 12.62 -1.43 -7.95
C ILE A 102 11.12 -1.19 -8.08
N ARG A 103 10.34 -2.04 -7.42
CA ARG A 103 8.90 -1.89 -7.27
C ARG A 103 8.59 -1.60 -5.81
N ALA A 104 7.76 -0.59 -5.57
CA ALA A 104 7.28 -0.29 -4.24
C ALA A 104 6.14 -1.25 -3.90
N ILE A 105 6.39 -2.18 -3.00
CA ILE A 105 5.32 -2.98 -2.39
C ILE A 105 4.73 -2.12 -1.28
N LYS A 106 3.49 -1.67 -1.45
CA LYS A 106 2.77 -1.00 -0.38
C LYS A 106 2.46 -2.02 0.71
N TYR A 107 3.37 -2.15 1.68
CA TYR A 107 3.13 -2.97 2.85
C TYR A 107 2.16 -2.22 3.76
N ASN A 108 0.89 -2.61 3.69
CA ASN A 108 -0.23 -2.03 4.42
C ASN A 108 -0.17 -2.41 5.91
N LYS A 109 0.96 -2.15 6.58
CA LYS A 109 1.22 -2.57 7.96
C LYS A 109 0.16 -2.04 8.93
N GLY A 110 -0.40 -0.86 8.69
CA GLY A 110 -1.38 -0.22 9.58
C GLY A 110 -2.83 -0.69 9.41
N ILE A 111 -3.12 -1.53 8.43
CA ILE A 111 -4.50 -1.87 8.07
C ILE A 111 -4.93 -3.16 8.79
N PRO A 112 -5.95 -3.11 9.66
CA PRO A 112 -6.56 -4.33 10.17
C PRO A 112 -7.09 -5.19 9.01
N THR A 113 -6.94 -6.51 9.10
CA THR A 113 -7.58 -7.42 8.14
C THR A 113 -8.88 -7.91 8.76
N ILE A 114 -10.00 -7.66 8.08
CA ILE A 114 -11.35 -8.01 8.54
C ILE A 114 -11.99 -8.89 7.48
N ASN A 115 -12.55 -10.02 7.89
CA ASN A 115 -13.32 -10.87 6.99
C ASN A 115 -14.66 -10.22 6.60
N ILE A 116 -15.27 -10.74 5.54
CA ILE A 116 -16.65 -10.40 5.17
C ILE A 116 -17.56 -10.82 6.33
N PRO A 117 -18.48 -9.96 6.80
CA PRO A 117 -19.37 -10.31 7.89
C PRO A 117 -20.34 -11.41 7.45
N SER A 118 -20.57 -12.38 8.32
CA SER A 118 -21.64 -13.37 8.16
C SER A 118 -22.92 -12.84 8.80
N ILE A 119 -24.06 -13.05 8.14
CA ILE A 119 -25.38 -12.65 8.62
C ILE A 119 -26.21 -13.92 8.84
N SER A 120 -26.84 -14.06 10.00
CA SER A 120 -27.66 -15.21 10.38
C SER A 120 -28.81 -14.83 11.30
N ASN A 121 -29.71 -15.77 11.59
CA ASN A 121 -30.90 -15.55 12.43
C ASN A 121 -31.70 -14.30 12.04
N VAL A 122 -31.91 -14.14 10.73
CA VAL A 122 -32.61 -12.98 10.18
C VAL A 122 -34.10 -13.08 10.45
N THR A 123 -34.65 -12.03 11.05
CA THR A 123 -36.07 -11.81 11.30
C THR A 123 -36.45 -10.44 10.73
N GLY A 124 -37.76 -10.13 10.69
CA GLY A 124 -38.24 -8.85 10.17
C GLY A 124 -37.67 -7.59 10.86
N ASN A 125 -37.16 -7.72 12.08
CA ASN A 125 -36.65 -6.58 12.87
C ASN A 125 -35.18 -6.75 13.29
N GLU A 126 -34.63 -7.96 13.23
CA GLU A 126 -33.35 -8.26 13.87
C GLU A 126 -32.54 -9.27 13.06
N ALA A 127 -31.22 -9.22 13.22
CA ALA A 127 -30.33 -10.26 12.74
C ALA A 127 -29.06 -10.36 13.58
N THR A 128 -28.47 -11.54 13.56
CA THR A 128 -27.14 -11.80 14.12
C THR A 128 -26.09 -11.54 13.05
N VAL A 129 -25.06 -10.80 13.41
CA VAL A 129 -23.90 -10.54 12.56
C VAL A 129 -22.63 -11.01 13.26
N SER A 130 -21.71 -11.61 12.51
CA SER A 130 -20.41 -12.03 13.02
C SER A 130 -19.30 -11.73 12.02
N ALA A 131 -18.10 -11.47 12.53
CA ALA A 131 -16.91 -11.25 11.72
C ALA A 131 -15.66 -11.59 12.54
N ASP A 132 -14.52 -11.63 11.86
CA ASP A 132 -13.22 -11.87 12.48
C ASP A 132 -12.20 -10.83 12.00
N ILE A 133 -11.40 -10.32 12.95
CA ILE A 133 -10.22 -9.51 12.67
C ILE A 133 -9.01 -10.44 12.76
N THR A 134 -8.55 -10.93 11.60
CA THR A 134 -7.42 -11.86 11.47
C THR A 134 -6.06 -11.18 11.69
N SER A 135 -6.00 -9.85 11.60
CA SER A 135 -4.82 -9.05 11.88
C SER A 135 -5.20 -7.65 12.37
N GLN A 136 -4.52 -7.13 13.38
CA GLN A 136 -4.74 -5.76 13.90
C GLN A 136 -3.97 -4.70 13.10
N GLY A 137 -3.07 -5.13 12.21
CA GLY A 137 -2.11 -4.22 11.57
C GLY A 137 -1.03 -3.74 12.55
N ALA A 138 -0.71 -2.46 12.52
CA ALA A 138 0.47 -1.89 13.19
C ALA A 138 0.17 -1.37 14.60
N SER A 139 -1.10 -1.34 14.99
CA SER A 139 -1.54 -0.94 16.32
C SER A 139 -2.73 -1.79 16.73
N SER A 140 -2.95 -1.90 18.05
CA SER A 140 -4.14 -2.54 18.57
C SER A 140 -5.41 -1.86 18.04
N VAL A 141 -6.42 -2.68 17.77
CA VAL A 141 -7.77 -2.21 17.41
C VAL A 141 -8.42 -1.66 18.67
N ALA A 142 -8.69 -0.35 18.68
CA ALA A 142 -9.35 0.36 19.77
C ALA A 142 -10.87 0.17 19.76
N GLU A 143 -11.46 0.00 18.58
CA GLU A 143 -12.89 -0.21 18.43
C GLU A 143 -13.19 -1.12 17.23
N ARG A 144 -14.16 -2.02 17.36
CA ARG A 144 -14.66 -2.88 16.28
C ARG A 144 -16.17 -3.04 16.37
N GLY A 145 -16.79 -3.38 15.25
CA GLY A 145 -18.21 -3.64 15.20
C GLY A 145 -18.75 -3.74 13.79
N PHE A 146 -20.02 -3.40 13.62
CA PHE A 146 -20.73 -3.49 12.34
C PHE A 146 -21.38 -2.16 11.98
N VAL A 147 -21.46 -1.87 10.69
CA VAL A 147 -22.19 -0.75 10.12
C VAL A 147 -23.16 -1.27 9.06
N TRP A 148 -24.32 -0.65 8.94
CA TRP A 148 -25.32 -1.03 7.94
C TRP A 148 -26.08 0.16 7.37
N GLY A 149 -26.66 -0.04 6.20
CA GLY A 149 -27.48 0.97 5.53
C GLY A 149 -28.31 0.40 4.39
N LEU A 150 -29.25 1.21 3.91
CA LEU A 150 -30.10 0.89 2.75
C LEU A 150 -29.37 1.08 1.42
N ASN A 151 -28.28 1.86 1.43
CA ASN A 151 -27.44 2.10 0.26
C ASN A 151 -26.17 1.23 0.34
N PRO A 152 -25.63 0.79 -0.80
CA PRO A 152 -24.35 0.10 -0.86
C PRO A 152 -23.22 0.91 -0.22
N ASN A 153 -22.22 0.19 0.28
CA ASN A 153 -21.01 0.71 0.91
C ASN A 153 -21.27 1.58 2.15
N PRO A 154 -22.01 1.09 3.18
CA PRO A 154 -22.14 1.82 4.43
C PRO A 154 -20.77 2.13 5.04
N THR A 155 -20.70 3.25 5.74
CA THR A 155 -19.52 3.77 6.41
C THR A 155 -19.78 3.86 7.92
N ILE A 156 -18.77 4.22 8.69
CA ILE A 156 -18.90 4.46 10.15
C ILE A 156 -19.86 5.59 10.53
N ASN A 157 -20.31 6.39 9.55
CA ASN A 157 -21.30 7.46 9.75
C ASN A 157 -22.75 6.97 9.54
N ASN A 158 -22.95 5.73 9.09
CA ASN A 158 -24.27 5.11 8.99
C ASN A 158 -24.68 4.49 10.33
N SER A 159 -25.78 3.74 10.33
CA SER A 159 -26.18 2.93 11.49
C SER A 159 -25.05 1.98 11.88
N LYS A 160 -24.77 1.91 13.19
CA LYS A 160 -23.55 1.30 13.72
C LYS A 160 -23.82 0.57 15.02
N LEU A 161 -23.17 -0.58 15.17
CA LEU A 161 -23.14 -1.41 16.36
C LEU A 161 -21.69 -1.55 16.79
N VAL A 162 -21.34 -1.00 17.94
CA VAL A 162 -20.01 -1.16 18.56
C VAL A 162 -20.03 -2.46 19.38
N VAL A 163 -19.07 -3.35 19.12
CA VAL A 163 -19.01 -4.67 19.78
C VAL A 163 -17.86 -4.76 20.78
N GLY A 164 -16.74 -4.08 20.53
CA GLY A 164 -15.61 -4.09 21.47
C GLY A 164 -14.31 -3.61 20.85
N SER A 165 -13.19 -4.23 21.22
CA SER A 165 -11.82 -3.90 20.79
C SER A 165 -10.99 -5.16 20.52
N GLY A 166 -9.80 -5.01 19.94
CA GLY A 166 -8.85 -6.10 19.68
C GLY A 166 -9.13 -6.97 18.45
N SER A 167 -8.28 -7.98 18.22
CA SER A 167 -8.45 -9.00 17.16
C SER A 167 -9.32 -10.19 17.58
N GLY A 168 -9.57 -11.10 16.65
CA GLY A 168 -10.36 -12.30 16.86
C GLY A 168 -11.83 -12.10 16.53
N GLU A 169 -12.59 -13.18 16.72
CA GLU A 169 -14.01 -13.23 16.39
C GLU A 169 -14.82 -12.27 17.26
N PHE A 170 -15.87 -11.72 16.66
CA PHE A 170 -16.85 -10.90 17.34
C PHE A 170 -18.21 -11.04 16.66
N SER A 171 -19.25 -10.94 17.46
CA SER A 171 -20.63 -11.02 16.99
C SER A 171 -21.51 -10.03 17.75
N GLY A 172 -22.65 -9.71 17.16
CA GLY A 172 -23.64 -8.84 17.75
C GLY A 172 -25.00 -8.99 17.08
N GLN A 173 -26.01 -8.37 17.67
CA GLN A 173 -27.37 -8.35 17.14
C GLN A 173 -27.69 -6.95 16.64
N ILE A 174 -28.07 -6.84 15.36
CA ILE A 174 -28.67 -5.63 14.80
C ILE A 174 -30.16 -5.72 15.07
N THR A 175 -30.76 -4.64 15.59
CA THR A 175 -32.19 -4.52 15.87
C THR A 175 -32.76 -3.23 15.27
N GLY A 176 -34.08 -3.09 15.22
CA GLY A 176 -34.74 -1.92 14.65
C GLY A 176 -34.77 -1.91 13.12
N LEU A 177 -34.71 -3.09 12.49
CA LEU A 177 -34.78 -3.22 11.04
C LEU A 177 -36.23 -3.18 10.57
N ASN A 178 -36.41 -2.75 9.31
CA ASN A 178 -37.71 -2.80 8.66
C ASN A 178 -37.84 -4.15 7.96
N SER A 179 -38.98 -4.82 8.16
CA SER A 179 -39.27 -6.08 7.47
C SER A 179 -39.30 -5.91 5.96
N ILE A 180 -38.97 -6.97 5.24
CA ILE A 180 -38.92 -7.06 3.77
C ILE A 180 -38.04 -5.94 3.19
N THR A 181 -36.93 -5.62 3.87
CA THR A 181 -36.02 -4.55 3.45
C THR A 181 -34.60 -5.07 3.30
N LYS A 182 -33.98 -4.76 2.16
CA LYS A 182 -32.59 -5.11 1.92
C LYS A 182 -31.66 -4.14 2.65
N TYR A 183 -30.71 -4.66 3.41
CA TYR A 183 -29.60 -3.88 3.96
C TYR A 183 -28.25 -4.43 3.50
N TYR A 184 -27.31 -3.50 3.43
CA TYR A 184 -25.89 -3.75 3.23
C TYR A 184 -25.21 -3.67 4.59
N VAL A 185 -24.43 -4.68 4.97
CA VAL A 185 -23.75 -4.76 6.26
C VAL A 185 -22.24 -4.88 6.03
N ARG A 186 -21.46 -4.15 6.81
CA ARG A 186 -19.99 -4.25 6.82
C ARG A 186 -19.48 -4.35 8.25
N ALA A 187 -18.44 -5.13 8.46
CA ALA A 187 -17.67 -5.08 9.68
C ALA A 187 -16.65 -3.92 9.61
N TYR A 188 -16.31 -3.31 10.74
CA TYR A 188 -15.30 -2.26 10.82
C TYR A 188 -14.36 -2.48 12.00
N ALA A 189 -13.14 -1.93 11.88
CA ALA A 189 -12.14 -1.86 12.93
C ALA A 189 -11.44 -0.50 12.88
N ILE A 190 -11.21 0.10 14.05
CA ILE A 190 -10.54 1.38 14.24
C ILE A 190 -9.30 1.14 15.09
N ASN A 191 -8.15 1.55 14.60
CA ASN A 191 -6.93 1.69 15.40
C ASN A 191 -6.50 3.16 15.41
N ASN A 192 -5.40 3.47 16.11
CA ASN A 192 -4.90 4.85 16.22
C ASN A 192 -4.31 5.42 14.91
N ILE A 193 -4.22 4.61 13.85
CA ILE A 193 -3.71 5.00 12.53
C ILE A 193 -4.85 5.25 11.56
N MET A 194 -5.89 4.40 11.58
CA MET A 194 -6.95 4.43 10.58
C MET A 194 -8.24 3.69 10.99
N VAL A 195 -9.26 3.89 10.16
CA VAL A 195 -10.48 3.10 10.11
C VAL A 195 -10.42 2.16 8.92
N GLN A 196 -10.66 0.87 9.16
CA GLN A 196 -10.84 -0.13 8.12
C GLN A 196 -12.27 -0.67 8.15
N ILE A 197 -12.82 -0.90 6.95
CA ILE A 197 -14.15 -1.48 6.77
C ILE A 197 -14.03 -2.66 5.79
N SER A 198 -14.67 -3.79 6.11
CA SER A 198 -14.68 -5.01 5.29
C SER A 198 -15.37 -4.80 3.94
N ILE A 199 -15.35 -5.81 3.08
CA ILE A 199 -16.32 -5.89 1.99
C ILE A 199 -17.73 -6.06 2.60
N GLN A 200 -18.75 -5.58 1.90
CA GLN A 200 -20.14 -5.69 2.34
C GLN A 200 -20.72 -7.08 2.11
N GLU A 201 -21.65 -7.45 2.97
CA GLU A 201 -22.59 -8.55 2.78
C GLU A 201 -24.01 -7.97 2.67
N GLU A 202 -24.87 -8.62 1.89
CA GLU A 202 -26.26 -8.21 1.72
C GLU A 202 -27.21 -9.20 2.39
N ALA A 203 -28.25 -8.70 3.04
CA ALA A 203 -29.33 -9.55 3.50
C ALA A 203 -30.68 -8.84 3.32
N LEU A 204 -31.70 -9.66 3.08
CA LEU A 204 -33.10 -9.26 3.14
C LEU A 204 -33.61 -9.63 4.53
N PHE A 205 -34.06 -8.62 5.28
CA PHE A 205 -34.56 -8.75 6.64
C PHE A 205 -36.08 -8.70 6.63
#